data_AF-A0A2D6JXQ7-F1
#
_entry.id   AF-A0A2D6JXQ7-F1
#
_cell.length_a   1.000
_cell.length_b   1.000
_cell.length_c   1.000
_cell.angle_alpha   90.00
_cell.angle_beta   90.00
_cell.angle_gamma   90.00
#
_symmetry.space_group_name_H-M   'P 1'
#
loop_
_entity.id
_entity.type
_entity.pdbx_description
1 polymer ?
#
loop_
_entity_poly.entity_id
_entity_poly.type
_entity_poly.pdbx_seq_one_letter_code
_entity_poly.pdbx_strand_id
1 'polypeptide(L)'
;MTRLHDHYKNTVKPALIKEFGYTNPMQAPRLDKIVLNMGVGEGVTDRKKVEAAAKELALIAGQKAVITKAKKSIATYKLRDGMTIGCKVTLRRDRMYEFLDRLITIALPRVRDFRGISPRSFDGNGNFSLGLKEQIVFPEIDYDKVDQIRGMDVVICTTAKTDEEARVLLKGLDMPFSGRDPEKEKEEEAARRAALEAEKQAARDAMKEVEDAEHAERAAERAASGEDAGEGEAESAEGKPGDKGDDKAPEAPEAEESKGEDPNG
;
A
#
# COMPACT_ATOMS: atom_id res chain seq x y z
N MET A 1 13.46 -31.69 11.48
CA MET A 1 13.03 -30.61 10.58
C MET A 1 11.58 -30.29 10.89
N THR A 2 11.03 -29.20 10.36
CA THR A 2 9.65 -28.78 10.66
C THR A 2 8.68 -29.36 9.62
N ARG A 3 7.46 -29.69 10.05
CA ARG A 3 6.42 -30.32 9.21
C ARG A 3 6.26 -29.65 7.84
N LEU A 4 6.12 -28.32 7.85
CA LEU A 4 5.95 -27.51 6.64
C LEU A 4 7.19 -27.44 5.75
N HIS A 5 8.39 -27.51 6.31
CA HIS A 5 9.63 -27.53 5.52
C HIS A 5 9.84 -28.87 4.80
N ASP A 6 9.44 -29.97 5.43
CA ASP A 6 9.52 -31.30 4.82
C ASP A 6 8.43 -31.48 3.75
N HIS A 7 7.22 -30.95 3.99
CA HIS A 7 6.16 -30.83 2.97
C HIS A 7 6.61 -29.96 1.78
N TYR A 8 7.25 -28.81 2.04
CA TYR A 8 7.82 -27.97 1.00
C TYR A 8 8.83 -28.74 0.12
N LYS A 9 9.75 -29.48 0.74
CA LYS A 9 10.78 -30.24 0.01
C LYS A 9 10.21 -31.41 -0.81
N ASN A 10 9.29 -32.18 -0.21
CA ASN A 10 8.86 -33.46 -0.75
C ASN A 10 7.66 -33.33 -1.70
N THR A 11 6.79 -32.33 -1.48
CA THR A 11 5.52 -32.18 -2.21
C THR A 11 5.51 -30.91 -3.05
N VAL A 12 5.73 -29.74 -2.41
CA VAL A 12 5.51 -28.43 -3.07
C VAL A 12 6.58 -28.13 -4.11
N LYS A 13 7.86 -28.33 -3.77
CA LYS A 13 8.97 -28.07 -4.69
C LYS A 13 8.90 -28.93 -5.97
N PRO A 14 8.63 -30.25 -5.91
CA PRO A 14 8.42 -31.05 -7.13
C PRO A 14 7.19 -30.61 -7.94
N ALA A 15 6.11 -30.14 -7.30
CA ALA A 15 4.95 -29.60 -8.00
C ALA A 15 5.31 -28.32 -8.78
N LEU A 16 5.95 -27.34 -8.10
CA LEU A 16 6.42 -26.09 -8.73
C LEU A 16 7.34 -26.32 -9.92
N ILE A 17 8.25 -27.30 -9.85
CA ILE A 17 9.16 -27.63 -10.97
C ILE A 17 8.39 -28.20 -12.17
N LYS A 18 7.32 -28.97 -11.94
CA LYS A 18 6.47 -29.51 -13.01
C LYS A 18 5.56 -28.44 -13.63
N GLU A 19 5.02 -27.54 -12.81
CA GLU A 19 4.07 -26.51 -13.23
C GLU A 19 4.73 -25.39 -14.03
N PHE A 20 5.90 -24.91 -13.60
CA PHE A 20 6.65 -23.83 -14.26
C PHE A 20 7.80 -24.32 -15.15
N GLY A 21 8.03 -25.64 -15.25
CA GLY A 21 9.01 -26.23 -16.18
C GLY A 21 10.48 -25.85 -15.91
N TYR A 22 10.86 -25.51 -14.67
CA TYR A 22 12.21 -25.03 -14.35
C TYR A 22 13.30 -26.01 -14.76
N THR A 23 14.28 -25.54 -15.54
CA THR A 23 15.44 -26.34 -15.97
C THR A 23 16.43 -26.63 -14.84
N ASN A 24 16.49 -25.76 -13.82
CA ASN A 24 17.36 -25.95 -12.66
C ASN A 24 16.53 -26.04 -11.37
N PRO A 25 16.64 -27.13 -10.58
CA PRO A 25 15.95 -27.28 -9.29
C PRO A 25 16.26 -26.19 -8.24
N MET A 26 17.26 -25.33 -8.46
CA MET A 26 17.57 -24.17 -7.61
C MET A 26 16.82 -22.89 -8.02
N GLN A 27 16.18 -22.85 -9.19
CA GLN A 27 15.28 -21.76 -9.59
C GLN A 27 13.93 -21.80 -8.87
N ALA A 28 13.51 -22.99 -8.42
CA ALA A 28 12.25 -23.19 -7.73
C ALA A 28 12.09 -22.23 -6.53
N PRO A 29 11.03 -21.40 -6.48
CA PRO A 29 10.81 -20.41 -5.42
C PRO A 29 10.80 -21.02 -4.03
N ARG A 30 11.42 -20.31 -3.06
CA ARG A 30 11.43 -20.68 -1.64
C ARG A 30 11.09 -19.47 -0.77
N LEU A 31 10.72 -19.74 0.48
CA LEU A 31 10.65 -18.71 1.51
C LEU A 31 12.06 -18.28 1.94
N ASP A 32 12.35 -16.97 1.96
CA ASP A 32 13.62 -16.39 2.44
C ASP A 32 13.54 -16.04 3.93
N LYS A 33 12.51 -15.25 4.28
CA LYS A 33 12.28 -14.72 5.62
C LYS A 33 10.80 -14.36 5.81
N ILE A 34 10.33 -14.40 7.06
CA ILE A 34 9.09 -13.74 7.46
C ILE A 34 9.44 -12.60 8.40
N VAL A 35 8.96 -11.39 8.11
CA VAL A 35 9.08 -10.22 8.97
C VAL A 35 7.73 -9.99 9.64
N LEU A 36 7.74 -9.94 10.97
CA LEU A 36 6.59 -9.53 11.77
C LEU A 36 6.84 -8.10 12.24
N ASN A 37 5.87 -7.21 12.05
CA ASN A 37 5.96 -5.80 12.40
C ASN A 37 4.72 -5.35 13.18
N MET A 38 4.91 -4.57 14.24
CA MET A 38 3.82 -3.87 14.92
C MET A 38 4.18 -2.39 15.08
N GLY A 39 3.36 -1.53 14.47
CA GLY A 39 3.37 -0.10 14.71
C GLY A 39 2.55 0.23 15.95
N VAL A 40 3.17 0.87 16.94
CA VAL A 40 2.55 1.27 18.21
C VAL A 40 2.59 2.79 18.28
N GLY A 41 1.62 3.46 17.61
CA GLY A 41 1.57 4.92 17.54
C GLY A 41 1.52 5.61 18.91
N GLU A 42 0.89 4.96 19.89
CA GLU A 42 0.87 5.39 21.29
C GLU A 42 2.24 5.32 22.00
N GLY A 43 3.23 4.65 21.40
CA GLY A 43 4.61 4.59 21.87
C GLY A 43 5.32 5.94 21.91
N VAL A 44 4.78 6.94 21.21
CA VAL A 44 5.24 8.33 21.26
C VAL A 44 4.95 8.98 22.62
N THR A 45 3.86 8.59 23.30
CA THR A 45 3.49 9.10 24.63
C THR A 45 3.92 8.17 25.76
N ASP A 46 3.78 6.85 25.60
CA ASP A 46 4.23 5.86 26.59
C ASP A 46 5.07 4.75 25.97
N ARG A 47 6.38 4.78 26.26
CA ARG A 47 7.34 3.76 25.86
C ARG A 47 7.01 2.37 26.43
N LYS A 48 6.34 2.27 27.59
CA LYS A 48 5.99 0.97 28.19
C LYS A 48 5.06 0.15 27.30
N LYS A 49 4.17 0.81 26.53
CA LYS A 49 3.29 0.15 25.55
C LYS A 49 4.08 -0.52 24.41
N VAL A 50 5.17 0.11 23.96
CA VAL A 50 6.09 -0.49 22.97
C VAL A 50 6.81 -1.70 23.55
N GLU A 51 7.20 -1.63 24.83
CA GLU A 51 7.87 -2.73 25.53
C GLU A 51 6.91 -3.89 25.86
N ALA A 52 5.62 -3.62 26.09
CA ALA A 52 4.56 -4.64 26.21
C ALA A 52 4.31 -5.34 24.87
N ALA A 53 4.05 -4.58 23.80
CA ALA A 53 3.88 -5.11 22.44
C ALA A 53 5.10 -5.92 21.97
N ALA A 54 6.32 -5.51 22.33
CA ALA A 54 7.55 -6.25 22.04
C ALA A 54 7.65 -7.60 22.80
N LYS A 55 7.04 -7.71 23.99
CA LYS A 55 6.95 -8.99 24.72
C LYS A 55 5.91 -9.91 24.08
N GLU A 56 4.73 -9.39 23.74
CA GLU A 56 3.68 -10.14 23.01
C GLU A 56 4.22 -10.69 21.69
N LEU A 57 4.91 -9.86 20.90
CA LEU A 57 5.53 -10.31 19.65
C LEU A 57 6.61 -11.38 19.88
N ALA A 58 7.34 -11.31 20.99
CA ALA A 58 8.36 -12.29 21.32
C ALA A 58 7.78 -13.65 21.74
N LEU A 59 6.62 -13.66 22.39
CA LEU A 59 5.85 -14.88 22.68
C LEU A 59 5.36 -15.53 21.37
N ILE A 60 4.67 -14.75 20.53
CA ILE A 60 4.15 -15.22 19.24
C ILE A 60 5.28 -15.76 18.36
N ALA A 61 6.37 -15.02 18.22
CA ALA A 61 7.46 -15.35 17.29
C ALA A 61 8.51 -16.33 17.86
N GLY A 62 8.44 -16.66 19.16
CA GLY A 62 9.47 -17.44 19.87
C GLY A 62 10.87 -16.78 19.86
N GLN A 63 10.95 -15.47 19.58
CA GLN A 63 12.18 -14.74 19.32
C GLN A 63 12.06 -13.31 19.83
N LYS A 64 13.07 -12.84 20.59
CA LYS A 64 13.10 -11.47 21.14
C LYS A 64 12.91 -10.43 20.03
N ALA A 65 11.88 -9.60 20.18
CA ALA A 65 11.59 -8.51 19.26
C ALA A 65 12.63 -7.37 19.36
N VAL A 66 12.89 -6.74 18.23
CA VAL A 66 13.73 -5.55 18.12
C VAL A 66 12.82 -4.32 18.12
N ILE A 67 12.98 -3.45 19.10
CA ILE A 67 12.25 -2.18 19.18
C ILE A 67 12.74 -1.26 18.05
N THR A 68 11.81 -0.74 17.25
CA THR A 68 12.10 0.18 16.15
C THR A 68 12.03 1.62 16.63
N LYS A 69 12.99 2.42 16.17
CA LYS A 69 13.09 3.86 16.45
C LYS A 69 12.76 4.67 15.20
N ALA A 70 12.31 5.90 15.40
CA ALA A 70 12.28 6.93 14.36
C ALA A 70 13.68 7.12 13.74
N LYS A 71 13.69 7.51 12.46
CA LYS A 71 14.87 7.99 11.71
C LYS A 71 14.81 9.47 11.34
N LYS A 72 13.64 10.08 11.53
CA LYS A 72 13.30 11.46 11.12
C LYS A 72 12.24 11.99 12.07
N SER A 73 12.35 13.26 12.43
CA SER A 73 11.31 13.97 13.19
C SER A 73 10.16 14.38 12.26
N ILE A 74 8.91 14.17 12.68
CA ILE A 74 7.70 14.58 11.94
C ILE A 74 6.71 15.19 12.93
N ALA A 75 6.47 16.50 12.81
CA ALA A 75 5.65 17.27 13.75
C ALA A 75 4.18 16.78 13.80
N THR A 76 3.60 16.41 12.65
CA THR A 76 2.22 15.90 12.54
C THR A 76 1.96 14.69 13.43
N TYR A 77 2.95 13.80 13.59
CA TYR A 77 2.86 12.62 14.43
C TYR A 77 3.47 12.83 15.84
N LYS A 78 3.81 14.08 16.20
CA LYS A 78 4.49 14.48 17.45
C LYS A 78 5.78 13.71 17.72
N LEU A 79 6.43 13.28 16.64
CA LEU A 79 7.45 12.23 16.62
C LEU A 79 8.82 12.88 16.40
N ARG A 80 9.78 12.58 17.28
CA ARG A 80 11.18 13.04 17.17
C ARG A 80 12.10 11.88 16.83
N ASP A 81 13.22 12.20 16.19
CA ASP A 81 14.26 11.21 15.88
C ASP A 81 14.71 10.43 17.13
N GLY A 82 15.05 9.14 16.94
CA GLY A 82 15.43 8.24 18.02
C GLY A 82 14.30 7.77 18.97
N MET A 83 13.09 8.34 18.91
CA MET A 83 11.94 7.87 19.72
C MET A 83 11.50 6.46 19.31
N THR A 84 11.01 5.66 20.27
CA THR A 84 10.54 4.28 20.06
C THR A 84 9.07 4.27 19.61
N ILE A 85 8.76 3.65 18.47
CA ILE A 85 7.40 3.68 17.86
C ILE A 85 6.84 2.29 17.56
N GLY A 86 7.66 1.24 17.58
CA GLY A 86 7.16 -0.09 17.27
C GLY A 86 8.14 -1.18 17.62
N CYS A 87 7.82 -2.39 17.17
CA CYS A 87 8.70 -3.54 17.30
C CYS A 87 8.60 -4.43 16.07
N LYS A 88 9.68 -5.15 15.77
CA LYS A 88 9.71 -6.14 14.70
C LYS A 88 10.51 -7.38 15.08
N VAL A 89 10.15 -8.50 14.46
CA VAL A 89 10.92 -9.74 14.44
C VAL A 89 11.20 -10.11 13.00
N THR A 90 12.34 -10.76 12.74
CA THR A 90 12.54 -11.46 11.46
C THR A 90 12.90 -12.91 11.73
N LEU A 91 12.04 -13.79 11.23
CA LEU A 91 12.15 -15.24 11.33
C LEU A 91 12.78 -15.78 10.03
N ARG A 92 13.64 -16.79 10.19
CA ARG A 92 14.32 -17.50 9.10
C ARG A 92 14.50 -18.97 9.48
N ARG A 93 14.79 -19.82 8.49
CA ARG A 93 15.00 -21.27 8.66
C ARG A 93 13.80 -21.90 9.39
N ASP A 94 14.02 -22.85 10.30
CA ASP A 94 12.96 -23.64 10.94
C ASP A 94 11.88 -22.78 11.63
N ARG A 95 12.27 -21.75 12.38
CA ARG A 95 11.34 -20.82 13.09
C ARG A 95 10.34 -20.12 12.17
N MET A 96 10.74 -19.86 10.92
CA MET A 96 9.87 -19.26 9.90
C MET A 96 8.77 -20.23 9.47
N TYR A 97 9.12 -21.51 9.26
CA TYR A 97 8.15 -22.54 8.91
C TYR A 97 7.25 -22.90 10.10
N GLU A 98 7.77 -22.91 11.34
CA GLU A 98 6.96 -23.10 12.57
C GLU A 98 5.96 -21.96 12.81
N PHE A 99 6.36 -20.71 12.55
CA PHE A 99 5.44 -19.58 12.61
C PHE A 99 4.38 -19.65 11.51
N LEU A 100 4.77 -20.01 10.27
CA LEU A 100 3.83 -20.17 9.18
C LEU A 100 2.83 -21.31 9.44
N ASP A 101 3.27 -22.41 10.07
CA ASP A 101 2.39 -23.52 10.46
C ASP A 101 1.32 -23.05 11.45
N ARG A 102 1.74 -22.38 12.53
CA ARG A 102 0.82 -21.82 13.53
C ARG A 102 -0.08 -20.72 12.96
N LEU A 103 0.43 -19.91 12.04
CA LEU A 103 -0.37 -18.89 11.35
C LEU A 103 -1.51 -19.55 10.57
N ILE A 104 -1.21 -20.52 9.71
CA ILE A 104 -2.19 -21.18 8.83
C ILE A 104 -3.17 -22.06 9.62
N THR A 105 -2.65 -22.90 10.51
CA THR A 105 -3.46 -23.95 11.16
C THR A 105 -4.20 -23.48 12.42
N ILE A 106 -3.69 -22.46 13.13
CA ILE A 106 -4.25 -22.02 14.42
C ILE A 106 -4.75 -20.58 14.35
N ALA A 107 -3.96 -19.63 13.85
CA ALA A 107 -4.30 -18.21 13.94
C ALA A 107 -5.36 -17.79 12.92
N LEU A 108 -5.22 -18.14 11.63
CA LEU A 108 -6.17 -17.73 10.59
C LEU A 108 -7.62 -18.21 10.84
N PRO A 109 -7.88 -19.46 11.27
CA PRO A 109 -9.24 -19.91 11.62
C PRO A 109 -9.85 -19.18 12.83
N ARG A 110 -9.03 -18.53 13.67
CA ARG A 110 -9.47 -17.75 14.85
C ARG A 110 -9.65 -16.26 14.53
N VAL A 111 -9.34 -15.80 13.31
CA VAL A 111 -9.65 -14.45 12.86
C VAL A 111 -11.17 -14.29 12.74
N ARG A 112 -11.73 -13.26 13.37
CA ARG A 112 -13.14 -12.91 13.26
C ARG A 112 -13.51 -12.61 11.80
N ASP A 113 -14.63 -13.19 11.34
CA ASP A 113 -15.14 -13.09 9.97
C ASP A 113 -14.14 -13.54 8.87
N PHE A 114 -13.35 -14.59 9.14
CA PHE A 114 -12.40 -15.13 8.17
C PHE A 114 -13.08 -15.67 6.91
N ARG A 115 -12.81 -15.04 5.75
CA ARG A 115 -13.34 -15.43 4.41
C ARG A 115 -12.23 -15.90 3.45
N GLY A 116 -11.07 -16.28 3.98
CA GLY A 116 -9.84 -16.46 3.21
C GLY A 116 -9.02 -15.16 3.13
N ILE A 117 -7.73 -15.28 2.85
CA ILE A 117 -6.83 -14.14 2.57
C ILE A 117 -6.95 -13.71 1.10
N SER A 118 -6.85 -12.40 0.84
CA SER A 118 -6.94 -11.89 -0.53
C SER A 118 -5.72 -12.31 -1.37
N PRO A 119 -5.92 -12.84 -2.60
CA PRO A 119 -4.83 -13.19 -3.52
C PRO A 119 -4.16 -11.97 -4.18
N ARG A 120 -4.50 -10.75 -3.77
CA ARG A 120 -4.01 -9.47 -4.31
C ARG A 120 -2.91 -8.80 -3.47
N SER A 121 -2.68 -9.24 -2.24
CA SER A 121 -1.72 -8.60 -1.32
C SER A 121 -0.25 -8.97 -1.59
N PHE A 122 0.08 -9.14 -2.87
CA PHE A 122 1.45 -9.31 -3.37
C PHE A 122 2.02 -7.96 -3.84
N ASP A 123 3.34 -7.85 -3.89
CA ASP A 123 4.06 -6.60 -4.18
C ASP A 123 4.59 -6.48 -5.63
N GLY A 124 4.13 -7.34 -6.55
CA GLY A 124 4.63 -7.42 -7.92
C GLY A 124 5.95 -8.18 -8.08
N ASN A 125 6.66 -8.45 -6.96
CA ASN A 125 7.95 -9.13 -6.93
C ASN A 125 7.89 -10.42 -6.09
N GLY A 126 6.70 -11.02 -5.97
CA GLY A 126 6.51 -12.29 -5.29
C GLY A 126 6.64 -12.27 -3.76
N ASN A 127 6.63 -11.11 -3.11
CA ASN A 127 6.47 -11.02 -1.65
C ASN A 127 4.99 -10.82 -1.30
N PHE A 128 4.54 -11.40 -0.19
CA PHE A 128 3.15 -11.34 0.25
C PHE A 128 3.05 -10.63 1.61
N SER A 129 2.08 -9.73 1.75
CA SER A 129 1.84 -8.98 2.99
C SER A 129 0.43 -9.23 3.53
N LEU A 130 0.33 -9.60 4.81
CA LEU A 130 -0.92 -9.85 5.51
C LEU A 130 -1.04 -8.96 6.75
N GLY A 131 -2.08 -8.12 6.81
CA GLY A 131 -2.45 -7.38 8.01
C GLY A 131 -3.38 -8.20 8.91
N LEU A 132 -2.96 -8.48 10.15
CA LEU A 132 -3.81 -9.03 11.21
C LEU A 132 -4.29 -7.86 12.09
N LYS A 133 -5.60 -7.73 12.29
CA LYS A 133 -6.19 -6.62 13.06
C LYS A 133 -6.04 -6.76 14.57
N GLU A 134 -5.94 -7.99 15.06
CA GLU A 134 -6.04 -8.34 16.48
C GLU A 134 -4.97 -9.40 16.79
N GLN A 135 -4.08 -9.17 17.77
CA GLN A 135 -3.00 -10.10 18.12
C GLN A 135 -3.48 -11.34 18.91
N ILE A 136 -4.68 -11.28 19.48
CA ILE A 136 -5.32 -12.34 20.29
C ILE A 136 -5.68 -13.62 19.52
N VAL A 137 -5.51 -13.63 18.18
CA VAL A 137 -5.68 -14.83 17.36
C VAL A 137 -4.66 -15.93 17.70
N PHE A 138 -3.50 -15.54 18.24
CA PHE A 138 -2.46 -16.46 18.70
C PHE A 138 -2.77 -16.97 20.12
N PRO A 139 -2.80 -18.30 20.36
CA PRO A 139 -3.06 -18.86 21.69
C PRO A 139 -1.95 -18.57 22.71
N GLU A 140 -0.78 -18.13 22.26
CA GLU A 140 0.33 -17.70 23.12
C GLU A 140 0.06 -16.34 23.81
N ILE A 141 -0.98 -15.61 23.39
CA ILE A 141 -1.43 -14.36 24.01
C ILE A 141 -2.56 -14.65 25.00
N ASP A 142 -2.32 -14.31 26.26
CA ASP A 142 -3.30 -14.39 27.33
C ASP A 142 -4.18 -13.14 27.33
N TYR A 143 -5.48 -13.32 27.04
CA TYR A 143 -6.46 -12.25 26.92
C TYR A 143 -6.53 -11.36 28.17
N ASP A 144 -6.42 -11.94 29.37
CA ASP A 144 -6.53 -11.21 30.64
C ASP A 144 -5.31 -10.32 30.93
N LYS A 145 -4.21 -10.52 30.19
CA LYS A 145 -2.97 -9.74 30.30
C LYS A 145 -2.79 -8.68 29.22
N VAL A 146 -3.64 -8.66 28.20
CA VAL A 146 -3.56 -7.69 27.09
C VAL A 146 -4.04 -6.31 27.55
N ASP A 147 -3.22 -5.29 27.37
CA ASP A 147 -3.58 -3.91 27.70
C ASP A 147 -4.53 -3.29 26.67
N GLN A 148 -4.32 -3.64 25.41
CA GLN A 148 -5.03 -3.09 24.25
C GLN A 148 -4.93 -4.07 23.08
N ILE A 149 -6.00 -4.17 22.30
CA ILE A 149 -5.97 -4.92 21.04
C ILE A 149 -5.11 -4.14 20.03
N ARG A 150 -4.09 -4.81 19.47
CA ARG A 150 -3.10 -4.26 18.54
C ARG A 150 -3.07 -5.11 17.27
N GLY A 151 -2.95 -4.45 16.12
CA GLY A 151 -2.71 -5.12 14.85
C GLY A 151 -1.23 -5.43 14.61
N MET A 152 -0.94 -6.36 13.71
CA MET A 152 0.40 -6.66 13.22
C MET A 152 0.42 -6.92 11.72
N ASP A 153 1.53 -6.56 11.08
CA ASP A 153 1.80 -6.89 9.69
C ASP A 153 2.74 -8.11 9.62
N VAL A 154 2.34 -9.09 8.82
CA VAL A 154 3.10 -10.30 8.51
C VAL A 154 3.55 -10.21 7.06
N VAL A 155 4.84 -9.95 6.83
CA VAL A 155 5.42 -9.88 5.49
C VAL A 155 6.20 -11.17 5.23
N ILE A 156 5.72 -11.95 4.27
CA ILE A 156 6.34 -13.19 3.80
C ILE A 156 7.18 -12.86 2.56
N CYS A 157 8.50 -12.87 2.72
CA CYS A 157 9.41 -12.67 1.59
C CYS A 157 9.78 -14.02 0.96
N THR A 158 9.65 -14.10 -0.35
CA THR A 158 10.01 -15.29 -1.13
C THR A 158 11.18 -14.99 -2.07
N THR A 159 11.65 -16.00 -2.80
CA THR A 159 12.62 -15.84 -3.90
C THR A 159 11.97 -15.95 -5.28
N ALA A 160 10.64 -15.91 -5.35
CA ALA A 160 9.93 -15.82 -6.62
C ALA A 160 10.27 -14.50 -7.34
N LYS A 161 10.14 -14.50 -8.67
CA LYS A 161 10.25 -13.27 -9.48
C LYS A 161 8.89 -12.68 -9.81
N THR A 162 7.84 -13.50 -9.81
CA THR A 162 6.47 -13.08 -10.14
C THR A 162 5.50 -13.42 -9.02
N ASP A 163 4.38 -12.69 -8.97
CA ASP A 163 3.32 -12.94 -8.00
C ASP A 163 2.62 -14.28 -8.24
N GLU A 164 2.64 -14.82 -9.46
CA GLU A 164 2.07 -16.13 -9.81
C GLU A 164 2.88 -17.27 -9.18
N GLU A 165 4.20 -17.26 -9.37
CA GLU A 165 5.13 -18.17 -8.72
C GLU A 165 4.96 -18.17 -7.19
N ALA A 166 4.86 -16.98 -6.59
CA ALA A 166 4.66 -16.82 -5.15
C ALA A 166 3.28 -17.30 -4.68
N ARG A 167 2.21 -17.05 -5.48
CA ARG A 167 0.84 -17.50 -5.18
C ARG A 167 0.74 -19.02 -5.21
N VAL A 168 1.33 -19.69 -6.21
CA VAL A 168 1.36 -21.15 -6.28
C VAL A 168 2.20 -21.73 -5.14
N LEU A 169 3.35 -21.14 -4.82
CA LEU A 169 4.16 -21.54 -3.65
C LEU A 169 3.34 -21.48 -2.35
N LEU A 170 2.67 -20.36 -2.06
CA LEU A 170 1.87 -20.20 -0.84
C LEU A 170 0.64 -21.12 -0.84
N LYS A 171 -0.02 -21.31 -1.98
CA LYS A 171 -1.16 -22.24 -2.13
C LYS A 171 -0.75 -23.70 -1.88
N GLY A 172 0.45 -24.10 -2.30
CA GLY A 172 1.01 -25.43 -2.01
C GLY A 172 1.43 -25.62 -0.55
N LEU A 173 1.62 -24.53 0.21
CA LEU A 173 1.84 -24.54 1.66
C LEU A 173 0.52 -24.44 2.47
N ASP A 174 -0.61 -24.81 1.84
CA ASP A 174 -1.97 -24.79 2.40
C ASP A 174 -2.48 -23.39 2.82
N MET A 175 -1.93 -22.31 2.25
CA MET A 175 -2.37 -20.94 2.57
C MET A 175 -3.81 -20.71 2.06
N PRO A 176 -4.77 -20.35 2.95
CA PRO A 176 -6.19 -20.29 2.60
C PRO A 176 -6.56 -19.00 1.86
N PHE A 177 -6.27 -18.95 0.55
CA PHE A 177 -6.76 -17.89 -0.33
C PHE A 177 -8.28 -17.93 -0.46
N SER A 178 -8.92 -16.76 -0.40
CA SER A 178 -10.34 -16.63 -0.74
C SER A 178 -10.54 -17.08 -2.19
N GLY A 179 -11.48 -18.00 -2.43
CA GLY A 179 -11.77 -18.60 -3.75
C GLY A 179 -12.45 -17.66 -4.75
N ARG A 180 -12.06 -16.38 -4.74
CA ARG A 180 -12.56 -15.31 -5.60
C ARG A 180 -11.38 -14.81 -6.42
N ASP A 181 -11.44 -14.99 -7.73
CA ASP A 181 -10.30 -14.78 -8.61
C ASP A 181 -9.83 -13.31 -8.58
N PRO A 182 -8.51 -13.04 -8.42
CA PRO A 182 -8.00 -11.67 -8.32
C PRO A 182 -8.27 -10.83 -9.58
N GLU A 183 -8.47 -11.47 -10.73
CA GLU A 183 -8.82 -10.85 -12.01
C GLU A 183 -10.28 -10.39 -12.02
N LYS A 184 -11.21 -11.26 -11.63
CA LYS A 184 -12.64 -10.88 -11.47
C LYS A 184 -12.82 -9.78 -10.44
N GLU A 185 -12.07 -9.80 -9.33
CA GLU A 185 -12.08 -8.69 -8.39
C GLU A 185 -11.49 -7.40 -9.00
N LYS A 186 -10.47 -7.48 -9.87
CA LYS A 186 -9.92 -6.30 -10.58
C LYS A 186 -10.95 -5.73 -11.55
N GLU A 187 -11.71 -6.57 -12.25
CA GLU A 187 -12.83 -6.15 -13.10
C GLU A 187 -13.95 -5.52 -12.27
N GLU A 188 -14.40 -6.17 -11.19
CA GLU A 188 -15.43 -5.64 -10.27
C GLU A 188 -15.00 -4.32 -9.62
N GLU A 189 -13.75 -4.18 -9.19
CA GLU A 189 -13.26 -2.97 -8.53
C GLU A 189 -12.97 -1.84 -9.51
N ALA A 190 -12.48 -2.15 -10.72
CA ALA A 190 -12.38 -1.17 -11.80
C ALA A 190 -13.76 -0.69 -12.25
N ALA A 191 -14.73 -1.59 -12.40
CA ALA A 191 -16.11 -1.25 -12.71
C ALA A 191 -16.75 -0.42 -11.59
N ARG A 192 -16.55 -0.78 -10.32
CA ARG A 192 -17.06 -0.02 -9.16
C ARG A 192 -16.41 1.36 -9.06
N ARG A 193 -15.11 1.47 -9.36
CA ARG A 193 -14.40 2.75 -9.36
C ARG A 193 -14.83 3.63 -10.52
N ALA A 194 -14.98 3.07 -11.73
CA ALA A 194 -15.51 3.77 -12.89
C ALA A 194 -16.96 4.23 -12.69
N ALA A 195 -17.81 3.40 -12.07
CA ALA A 195 -19.18 3.78 -11.72
C ALA A 195 -19.22 4.94 -10.71
N LEU A 196 -18.36 4.91 -9.68
CA LEU A 196 -18.29 5.94 -8.65
C LEU A 196 -17.62 7.23 -9.15
N GLU A 197 -16.69 7.13 -10.11
CA GLU A 197 -16.13 8.28 -10.84
C GLU A 197 -17.16 8.88 -11.82
N ALA A 198 -17.97 8.06 -12.51
CA ALA A 198 -19.08 8.52 -13.35
C ALA A 198 -20.22 9.17 -12.55
N GLU A 199 -20.58 8.61 -11.39
CA GLU A 199 -21.58 9.17 -10.47
C GLU A 199 -21.11 10.53 -9.92
N LYS A 200 -19.82 10.65 -9.55
CA LYS A 200 -19.20 11.92 -9.16
C LYS A 200 -19.15 12.93 -10.29
N GLN A 201 -18.88 12.49 -11.52
CA GLN A 201 -18.82 13.37 -12.69
C GLN A 201 -20.23 13.89 -13.02
N ALA A 202 -21.24 13.03 -13.05
CA ALA A 202 -22.64 13.42 -13.21
C ALA A 202 -23.12 14.38 -12.10
N ALA A 203 -22.75 14.13 -10.83
CA ALA A 203 -23.05 15.05 -9.73
C ALA A 203 -22.35 16.41 -9.88
N ARG A 204 -21.12 16.44 -10.41
CA ARG A 204 -20.35 17.67 -10.67
C ARG A 204 -20.92 18.46 -11.84
N ASP A 205 -21.35 17.79 -12.89
CA ASP A 205 -21.94 18.43 -14.06
C ASP A 205 -23.34 18.95 -13.74
N ALA A 206 -24.15 18.23 -12.95
CA ALA A 206 -25.41 18.74 -12.40
C ALA A 206 -25.22 19.94 -11.45
N MET A 207 -24.16 19.96 -10.62
CA MET A 207 -23.83 21.14 -9.80
C MET A 207 -23.47 22.35 -10.67
N LYS A 208 -22.71 22.15 -11.76
CA LYS A 208 -22.44 23.23 -12.72
C LYS A 208 -23.68 23.75 -13.41
N GLU A 209 -24.58 22.87 -13.87
CA GLU A 209 -25.85 23.31 -14.49
C GLU A 209 -26.69 24.16 -13.52
N VAL A 210 -26.67 23.85 -12.21
CA VAL A 210 -27.32 24.68 -11.18
C VAL A 210 -26.57 26.00 -10.94
N GLU A 211 -25.23 26.00 -10.86
CA GLU A 211 -24.43 27.23 -10.71
C GLU A 211 -24.59 28.15 -11.94
N ASP A 212 -24.54 27.60 -13.16
CA ASP A 212 -24.71 28.34 -14.41
C ASP A 212 -26.14 28.89 -14.55
N ALA A 213 -27.15 28.15 -14.08
CA ALA A 213 -28.54 28.64 -14.01
C ALA A 213 -28.72 29.76 -12.97
N GLU A 214 -28.17 29.63 -11.76
CA GLU A 214 -28.18 30.71 -10.76
C GLU A 214 -27.43 31.96 -11.27
N HIS A 215 -26.32 31.77 -12.00
CA HIS A 215 -25.58 32.87 -12.60
C HIS A 215 -26.36 33.57 -13.72
N ALA A 216 -27.09 32.82 -14.55
CA ALA A 216 -27.97 33.37 -15.57
C ALA A 216 -29.19 34.10 -14.97
N GLU A 217 -29.80 33.56 -13.92
CA GLU A 217 -30.93 34.18 -13.21
C GLU A 217 -30.49 35.47 -12.50
N ARG A 218 -29.35 35.46 -11.79
CA ARG A 218 -28.76 36.68 -11.19
C ARG A 218 -28.34 37.73 -12.23
N ALA A 219 -27.95 37.31 -13.44
CA ALA A 219 -27.67 38.23 -14.54
C ALA A 219 -28.96 38.86 -15.10
N ALA A 220 -30.04 38.07 -15.20
CA ALA A 220 -31.36 38.55 -15.62
C ALA A 220 -32.00 39.49 -14.59
N GLU A 221 -31.90 39.20 -13.28
CA GLU A 221 -32.36 40.11 -12.22
C GLU A 221 -31.62 41.45 -12.26
N ARG A 222 -30.29 41.44 -12.46
CA ARG A 222 -29.49 42.67 -12.62
C ARG A 222 -29.85 43.47 -13.87
N ALA A 223 -30.31 42.81 -14.94
CA ALA A 223 -30.81 43.49 -16.13
C ALA A 223 -32.24 44.05 -15.93
N ALA A 224 -33.05 43.40 -15.07
CA ALA A 224 -34.41 43.83 -14.76
C ALA A 224 -34.50 44.95 -13.70
N SER A 225 -33.49 45.12 -12.85
CA SER A 225 -33.49 46.11 -11.77
C SER A 225 -33.25 47.56 -12.22
N GLY A 226 -32.89 47.79 -13.49
CA GLY A 226 -33.10 49.07 -14.17
C GLY A 226 -32.44 50.32 -13.57
N GLU A 227 -31.18 50.23 -13.11
CA GLU A 227 -30.34 51.43 -12.90
C GLU A 227 -29.46 51.65 -14.14
N ASP A 228 -29.90 52.59 -14.99
CA ASP A 228 -29.16 53.02 -16.20
C ASP A 228 -28.00 53.98 -15.84
N ALA A 229 -27.04 54.09 -16.75
CA ALA A 229 -25.71 54.61 -16.48
C ALA A 229 -25.57 56.15 -16.55
N GLY A 230 -24.57 56.66 -15.82
CA GLY A 230 -24.02 58.01 -15.90
C GLY A 230 -23.08 58.24 -14.70
N GLU A 231 -21.88 58.79 -14.82
CA GLU A 231 -21.27 59.55 -15.92
C GLU A 231 -19.91 58.95 -16.33
N GLY A 232 -19.45 59.25 -17.54
CA GLY A 232 -18.12 58.86 -18.02
C GLY A 232 -17.19 60.05 -18.19
N GLU A 233 -15.88 59.80 -18.16
CA GLU A 233 -14.91 60.60 -18.90
C GLU A 233 -14.37 59.77 -20.06
N ALA A 234 -14.34 60.35 -21.25
CA ALA A 234 -13.89 59.72 -22.47
C ALA A 234 -12.92 60.66 -23.19
N GLU A 235 -11.75 60.16 -23.61
CA GLU A 235 -11.12 60.69 -24.80
C GLU A 235 -10.34 59.62 -25.60
N SER A 236 -10.89 59.35 -26.78
CA SER A 236 -10.35 58.83 -28.05
C SER A 236 -8.96 59.37 -28.46
N ALA A 237 -8.21 58.88 -29.47
CA ALA A 237 -8.24 57.75 -30.44
C ALA A 237 -6.77 57.52 -30.93
N GLU A 238 -6.28 56.44 -31.58
CA GLU A 238 -6.56 55.82 -32.91
C GLU A 238 -5.77 54.46 -33.03
N GLY A 239 -5.89 53.59 -34.06
CA GLY A 239 -6.83 53.61 -35.20
C GLY A 239 -6.51 52.78 -36.48
N LYS A 240 -5.39 52.04 -36.65
CA LYS A 240 -5.05 51.35 -37.94
C LYS A 240 -4.54 49.88 -37.88
N PRO A 241 -4.62 49.13 -39.01
CA PRO A 241 -4.79 47.66 -39.02
C PRO A 241 -3.51 46.86 -39.32
N GLY A 242 -3.59 45.53 -39.17
CA GLY A 242 -2.44 44.61 -39.30
C GLY A 242 -2.25 43.94 -40.67
N ASP A 243 -1.35 42.95 -40.71
CA ASP A 243 -1.22 41.95 -41.77
C ASP A 243 -0.70 40.60 -41.20
N LYS A 244 -0.73 39.56 -42.04
CA LYS A 244 -0.48 38.13 -41.76
C LYS A 244 1.00 37.76 -41.70
N GLY A 245 1.28 36.50 -41.34
CA GLY A 245 2.44 35.78 -41.88
C GLY A 245 2.98 34.65 -41.00
N ASP A 246 2.65 33.41 -41.38
CA ASP A 246 3.45 32.17 -41.30
C ASP A 246 4.13 31.78 -39.96
N ASP A 247 3.76 30.69 -39.27
CA ASP A 247 3.74 29.25 -39.62
C ASP A 247 5.07 28.51 -39.35
N LYS A 248 4.94 27.25 -38.92
CA LYS A 248 5.96 26.20 -38.65
C LYS A 248 6.90 26.27 -37.42
N ALA A 249 6.67 25.29 -36.55
CA ALA A 249 7.68 24.51 -35.81
C ALA A 249 8.41 23.51 -36.77
N PRO A 250 9.34 22.61 -36.37
CA PRO A 250 9.75 22.20 -35.01
C PRO A 250 11.28 21.91 -34.84
N GLU A 251 11.60 21.03 -33.88
CA GLU A 251 12.81 20.17 -33.71
C GLU A 251 14.02 20.62 -32.86
N ALA A 252 14.57 19.61 -32.17
CA ALA A 252 15.80 19.56 -31.38
C ALA A 252 16.87 18.75 -32.21
N PRO A 253 18.02 18.24 -31.70
CA PRO A 253 18.63 18.26 -30.36
C PRO A 253 20.16 18.56 -30.37
N GLU A 254 20.92 18.10 -29.34
CA GLU A 254 22.40 17.93 -29.27
C GLU A 254 23.27 19.23 -29.24
N ALA A 255 24.54 19.24 -28.80
CA ALA A 255 25.31 18.48 -27.77
C ALA A 255 26.68 19.19 -27.55
N GLU A 256 27.34 18.97 -26.39
CA GLU A 256 28.80 19.25 -26.13
C GLU A 256 29.30 20.73 -26.24
N GLU A 257 30.43 21.20 -25.67
CA GLU A 257 31.47 20.65 -24.77
C GLU A 257 32.25 21.76 -23.99
N SER A 258 32.78 21.45 -22.78
CA SER A 258 34.02 22.01 -22.16
C SER A 258 34.09 23.52 -21.76
N LYS A 259 34.57 24.00 -20.58
CA LYS A 259 35.91 23.88 -19.92
C LYS A 259 35.92 24.55 -18.52
N GLY A 260 36.94 24.21 -17.69
CA GLY A 260 37.33 24.89 -16.42
C GLY A 260 36.61 24.31 -15.20
N GLU A 261 37.23 23.72 -14.16
CA GLU A 261 38.40 24.18 -13.35
C GLU A 261 38.20 25.64 -12.91
N ASP A 262 38.02 25.95 -11.62
CA ASP A 262 39.03 25.78 -10.57
C ASP A 262 38.48 25.44 -9.15
N PRO A 263 39.34 25.12 -8.15
CA PRO A 263 38.94 24.53 -6.87
C PRO A 263 38.82 25.52 -5.69
N ASN A 264 38.50 24.94 -4.52
CA ASN A 264 38.66 25.44 -3.13
C ASN A 264 37.42 26.11 -2.50
N GLY A 265 36.93 25.51 -1.40
CA GLY A 265 35.72 25.91 -0.66
C GLY A 265 35.21 24.80 0.25
#